data_AF-A0A7S1ADC9-F1
#
_entry.id   AF-A0A7S1ADC9-F1
#
_cell.length_a   1.000
_cell.length_b   1.000
_cell.length_c   1.000
_cell.angle_alpha   90.00
_cell.angle_beta   90.00
_cell.angle_gamma   90.00
#
_symmetry.space_group_name_H-M   'P 1'
#
loop_
_entity.id
_entity.type
_entity.pdbx_description
1 polymer ?
#
loop_
_entity_poly.entity_id
_entity_poly.type
_entity_poly.pdbx_seq_one_letter_code
_entity_poly.pdbx_strand_id
1 'polypeptide(L)'
;MRGVAGSAFPAEAKGVGAAVLRTWDYGMWSSAFQNAAQNGLMVSNGIDITQDPYYYTTDENCREDSPYWNGVLQDTLRKVAEYREHASLLWWTVGNELESQVNWAAGNDCLWRRVEWLAARVKAADPAHPVGTVLANIHAEKVGSIARLCPSLDFLGVNVYGNDAYNMGSNLRSMGWFKPHAITEYGVPGWWSVPTTSWGARLETMTSRQKAQFFTRTFNQCLAEPLCVGSWAFLWGWKWEKTGTWFGLFDQWDAAGAKNGPLDILYEIQAGWLPGSPPPPVSILDFTVFNGRLESNVLGFSADRGALVRLDAKVSGDVDEIVWVVAPESDSYVDGNVLENAETAVVGAVQACSSTGGSLVRGVLDTTKLAGASYRVYLFVRSKAGVTSTASAPFLIGQQQCHTAVPGEACYTEIFRIKAEQEARGVCLWPADALLTTSTVQEFQASLHRANWPYSGPCPAPCSPHVPLGLPADCGAVV
;
A
#
# COMPACT_ATOMS: atom_id res chain seq x y z
N MET A 1 17.45 -14.26 10.57
CA MET A 1 16.17 -15.01 10.68
C MET A 1 15.21 -14.54 9.60
N ARG A 2 14.34 -15.44 9.11
CA ARG A 2 13.25 -15.13 8.17
C ARG A 2 11.96 -14.95 8.94
N GLY A 3 11.53 -13.71 9.13
CA GLY A 3 10.38 -13.37 9.96
C GLY A 3 9.20 -12.83 9.15
N VAL A 4 8.01 -12.93 9.73
CA VAL A 4 6.80 -12.24 9.25
C VAL A 4 6.19 -11.42 10.38
N ALA A 5 5.84 -10.16 10.10
CA ALA A 5 5.27 -9.25 11.09
C ALA A 5 3.75 -9.46 11.17
N GLY A 6 3.32 -10.21 12.19
CA GLY A 6 1.96 -10.73 12.35
C GLY A 6 1.94 -12.21 12.72
N SER A 7 0.77 -12.70 13.13
CA SER A 7 0.55 -14.11 13.50
C SER A 7 -0.60 -14.79 12.75
N ALA A 8 -1.24 -14.08 11.80
CA ALA A 8 -2.23 -14.64 10.89
C ALA A 8 -1.56 -15.56 9.86
N PHE A 9 -2.35 -16.43 9.20
CA PHE A 9 -1.89 -17.29 8.10
C PHE A 9 -0.57 -18.05 8.39
N PRO A 10 -0.49 -18.81 9.51
CA PRO A 10 0.77 -19.41 9.93
C PRO A 10 1.23 -20.55 9.01
N ALA A 11 0.29 -21.23 8.35
CA ALA A 11 0.60 -22.28 7.37
C ALA A 11 1.25 -21.67 6.12
N GLU A 12 0.74 -20.54 5.64
CA GLU A 12 1.31 -19.76 4.54
C GLU A 12 2.68 -19.22 4.94
N ALA A 13 2.84 -18.74 6.18
CA ALA A 13 4.13 -18.25 6.68
C ALA A 13 5.18 -19.37 6.65
N LYS A 14 4.82 -20.56 7.16
CA LYS A 14 5.68 -21.73 7.09
C LYS A 14 5.97 -22.14 5.63
N GLY A 15 4.96 -22.11 4.77
CA GLY A 15 5.04 -22.48 3.36
C GLY A 15 6.02 -21.61 2.57
N VAL A 16 6.06 -20.30 2.85
CA VAL A 16 7.04 -19.38 2.23
C VAL A 16 8.44 -19.46 2.86
N GLY A 17 8.62 -20.30 3.90
CA GLY A 17 9.92 -20.51 4.54
C GLY A 17 10.20 -19.61 5.75
N ALA A 18 9.19 -18.94 6.30
CA ALA A 18 9.33 -18.21 7.55
C ALA A 18 9.75 -19.16 8.68
N ALA A 19 10.51 -18.61 9.62
CA ALA A 19 10.92 -19.29 10.85
C ALA A 19 10.32 -18.64 12.10
N VAL A 20 9.89 -17.38 12.01
CA VAL A 20 9.51 -16.57 13.17
C VAL A 20 8.29 -15.69 12.85
N LEU A 21 7.31 -15.69 13.74
CA LEU A 21 6.21 -14.73 13.79
C LEU A 21 6.58 -13.57 14.72
N ARG A 22 6.06 -12.37 14.49
CA ARG A 22 6.20 -11.25 15.44
C ARG A 22 4.84 -10.79 15.96
N THR A 23 4.79 -10.50 17.25
CA THR A 23 3.65 -9.90 17.96
C THR A 23 4.02 -8.52 18.48
N TRP A 24 3.00 -7.69 18.75
CA TRP A 24 3.18 -6.35 19.33
C TRP A 24 2.67 -6.28 20.76
N ASP A 25 1.54 -6.93 21.06
CA ASP A 25 0.85 -6.81 22.34
C ASP A 25 0.42 -8.15 22.95
N TYR A 26 0.03 -8.09 24.24
CA TYR A 26 -0.39 -9.25 25.04
C TYR A 26 -1.61 -9.99 24.49
N GLY A 27 -2.50 -9.31 23.77
CA GLY A 27 -3.70 -9.89 23.18
C GLY A 27 -3.39 -10.89 22.07
N MET A 28 -2.23 -10.76 21.43
CA MET A 28 -1.78 -11.68 20.38
C MET A 28 -1.09 -12.95 20.89
N TRP A 29 -0.65 -12.98 22.16
CA TRP A 29 0.30 -14.00 22.61
C TRP A 29 -0.26 -15.42 22.50
N SER A 30 -1.44 -15.66 23.08
CA SER A 30 -2.04 -17.00 23.11
C SER A 30 -2.17 -17.60 21.71
N SER A 31 -2.74 -16.85 20.75
CA SER A 31 -2.90 -17.32 19.38
C SER A 31 -1.56 -17.44 18.64
N ALA A 32 -0.63 -16.50 18.83
CA ALA A 32 0.67 -16.54 18.17
C ALA A 32 1.51 -17.74 18.63
N PHE A 33 1.56 -18.04 19.94
CA PHE A 33 2.29 -19.19 20.47
C PHE A 33 1.65 -20.51 20.06
N GLN A 34 0.32 -20.60 20.06
CA GLN A 34 -0.39 -21.77 19.52
C GLN A 34 -0.07 -21.99 18.03
N ASN A 35 -0.18 -20.94 17.21
CA ASN A 35 0.13 -20.98 15.79
C ASN A 35 1.58 -21.37 15.55
N ALA A 36 2.50 -20.82 16.34
CA ALA A 36 3.93 -21.11 16.23
C ALA A 36 4.26 -22.57 16.58
N ALA A 37 3.72 -23.09 17.68
CA ALA A 37 3.91 -24.48 18.10
C ALA A 37 3.37 -25.46 17.05
N GLN A 38 2.19 -25.21 16.51
CA GLN A 38 1.55 -26.08 15.51
C GLN A 38 2.29 -26.11 14.16
N ASN A 39 3.01 -25.03 13.82
CA ASN A 39 3.67 -24.88 12.51
C ASN A 39 5.21 -24.98 12.60
N GLY A 40 5.77 -25.25 13.78
CA GLY A 40 7.21 -25.29 13.99
C GLY A 40 7.86 -23.94 13.65
N LEU A 41 7.28 -22.87 14.17
CA LEU A 41 7.77 -21.50 14.11
C LEU A 41 8.15 -21.01 15.52
N MET A 42 8.91 -19.93 15.57
CA MET A 42 9.21 -19.19 16.80
C MET A 42 8.40 -17.89 16.86
N VAL A 43 8.44 -17.19 17.99
CA VAL A 43 7.74 -15.92 18.26
C VAL A 43 8.73 -14.87 18.77
N SER A 44 8.94 -13.81 18.00
CA SER A 44 9.49 -12.54 18.45
C SER A 44 8.40 -11.81 19.23
N ASN A 45 8.45 -11.86 20.56
CA ASN A 45 7.29 -11.55 21.38
C ASN A 45 7.29 -10.09 21.90
N GLY A 46 6.29 -9.31 21.51
CA GLY A 46 6.11 -7.91 21.89
C GLY A 46 5.49 -7.75 23.29
N ILE A 47 6.11 -6.89 24.10
CA ILE A 47 5.63 -6.41 25.40
C ILE A 47 5.09 -5.00 25.16
N ASP A 48 3.77 -4.87 25.12
CA ASP A 48 3.12 -3.58 24.88
C ASP A 48 3.22 -2.69 26.14
N ILE A 49 3.66 -1.46 25.91
CA ILE A 49 3.67 -0.37 26.89
C ILE A 49 3.22 0.92 26.21
N THR A 50 2.59 1.80 26.98
CA THR A 50 1.93 3.00 26.46
C THR A 50 2.83 3.85 25.57
N GLN A 51 2.28 4.38 24.47
CA GLN A 51 2.91 5.41 23.66
C GLN A 51 2.52 6.83 24.10
N ASP A 52 1.65 6.97 25.11
CA ASP A 52 1.18 8.29 25.58
C ASP A 52 2.35 9.10 26.21
N PRO A 53 2.70 10.27 25.64
CA PRO A 53 3.82 11.09 26.11
C PRO A 53 3.67 11.56 27.56
N TYR A 54 2.46 11.57 28.12
CA TYR A 54 2.21 11.90 29.53
C TYR A 54 3.03 11.01 30.49
N TYR A 55 3.20 9.72 30.18
CA TYR A 55 3.93 8.78 31.03
C TYR A 55 5.46 8.87 30.92
N TYR A 56 5.95 9.76 30.06
CA TYR A 56 7.39 9.95 29.81
C TYR A 56 7.85 11.38 30.04
N THR A 57 6.97 12.31 30.41
CA THR A 57 7.31 13.75 30.48
C THR A 57 7.10 14.39 31.85
N THR A 58 6.52 13.67 32.82
CA THR A 58 6.27 14.19 34.17
C THR A 58 7.29 13.65 35.18
N ASP A 59 7.67 14.49 36.16
CA ASP A 59 8.63 14.11 37.21
C ASP A 59 8.20 12.85 37.99
N GLU A 60 6.91 12.66 38.22
CA GLU A 60 6.38 11.47 38.90
C GLU A 60 6.58 10.20 38.05
N ASN A 61 6.21 10.26 36.77
CA ASN A 61 6.29 9.10 35.87
C ASN A 61 7.73 8.76 35.48
N CYS A 62 8.68 9.68 35.68
CA CYS A 62 10.10 9.45 35.43
C CYS A 62 10.86 8.84 36.61
N ARG A 63 10.21 8.65 37.77
CA ARG A 63 10.82 7.96 38.93
C ARG A 63 10.57 6.47 38.89
N GLU A 64 11.51 5.69 39.45
CA GLU A 64 11.39 4.23 39.50
C GLU A 64 10.19 3.74 40.32
N ASP A 65 9.74 4.51 41.31
CA ASP A 65 8.64 4.19 42.22
C ASP A 65 7.26 4.64 41.73
N SER A 66 7.15 5.12 40.47
CA SER A 66 5.87 5.48 39.85
C SER A 66 4.82 4.37 40.00
N PRO A 67 3.65 4.63 40.63
CA PRO A 67 2.61 3.63 40.81
C PRO A 67 2.10 3.03 39.49
N TYR A 68 1.97 3.86 38.45
CA TYR A 68 1.59 3.41 37.11
C TYR A 68 2.57 2.38 36.57
N TRP A 69 3.86 2.71 36.56
CA TRP A 69 4.90 1.83 36.00
C TRP A 69 5.11 0.57 36.84
N ASN A 70 4.89 0.63 38.15
CA ASN A 70 4.87 -0.56 39.01
C ASN A 70 3.74 -1.51 38.63
N GLY A 71 2.55 -1.00 38.29
CA GLY A 71 1.45 -1.81 37.75
C GLY A 71 1.82 -2.49 36.43
N VAL A 72 2.36 -1.70 35.48
CA VAL A 72 2.85 -2.22 34.19
C VAL A 72 3.90 -3.32 34.38
N LEU A 73 4.84 -3.14 35.30
CA LEU A 73 5.88 -4.13 35.60
C LEU A 73 5.28 -5.42 36.16
N GLN A 74 4.36 -5.34 37.12
CA GLN A 74 3.73 -6.52 37.72
C GLN A 74 2.97 -7.33 36.67
N ASP A 75 2.22 -6.65 35.80
CA ASP A 75 1.49 -7.29 34.71
C ASP A 75 2.44 -7.93 33.69
N THR A 76 3.51 -7.21 33.32
CA THR A 76 4.56 -7.70 32.42
C THR A 76 5.23 -8.95 32.99
N LEU A 77 5.68 -8.93 34.25
CA LEU A 77 6.40 -10.05 34.87
C LEU A 77 5.51 -11.28 35.05
N ARG A 78 4.22 -11.10 35.35
CA ARG A 78 3.25 -12.19 35.39
C ARG A 78 3.14 -12.86 34.02
N LYS A 79 3.12 -12.06 32.95
CA LYS A 79 3.05 -12.55 31.57
C LYS A 79 4.36 -13.20 31.11
N VAL A 80 5.51 -12.63 31.44
CA VAL A 80 6.82 -13.25 31.18
C VAL A 80 6.92 -14.61 31.88
N ALA A 81 6.51 -14.71 33.14
CA ALA A 81 6.50 -15.98 33.88
C ALA A 81 5.60 -17.05 33.22
N GLU A 82 4.51 -16.65 32.57
CA GLU A 82 3.59 -17.54 31.85
C GLU A 82 4.22 -18.13 30.58
N TYR A 83 5.06 -17.38 29.85
CA TYR A 83 5.53 -17.75 28.51
C TYR A 83 7.04 -18.00 28.38
N ARG A 84 7.87 -17.65 29.37
CA ARG A 84 9.33 -17.78 29.25
C ARG A 84 9.84 -19.20 28.99
N GLU A 85 9.10 -20.22 29.40
CA GLU A 85 9.46 -21.63 29.15
C GLU A 85 8.83 -22.18 27.86
N HIS A 86 8.09 -21.37 27.12
CA HIS A 86 7.42 -21.83 25.90
C HIS A 86 8.47 -22.10 24.81
N ALA A 87 8.49 -23.32 24.26
CA ALA A 87 9.49 -23.77 23.27
C ALA A 87 9.53 -22.97 21.95
N SER A 88 8.57 -22.08 21.74
CA SER A 88 8.48 -21.22 20.55
C SER A 88 8.92 -19.79 20.84
N LEU A 89 9.24 -19.42 22.09
CA LEU A 89 9.70 -18.08 22.40
C LEU A 89 11.11 -17.87 21.82
N LEU A 90 11.27 -16.80 21.04
CA LEU A 90 12.58 -16.41 20.52
C LEU A 90 13.27 -15.40 21.43
N TRP A 91 12.56 -14.31 21.73
CA TRP A 91 13.04 -13.17 22.52
C TRP A 91 11.87 -12.28 22.94
N TRP A 92 12.18 -11.32 23.81
CA TRP A 92 11.26 -10.26 24.26
C TRP A 92 11.57 -8.93 23.58
N THR A 93 10.54 -8.18 23.23
CA THR A 93 10.65 -6.82 22.69
C THR A 93 9.86 -5.86 23.55
N VAL A 94 10.54 -4.98 24.29
CA VAL A 94 9.92 -3.97 25.15
C VAL A 94 9.51 -2.76 24.33
N GLY A 95 8.20 -2.60 24.12
CA GLY A 95 7.60 -1.51 23.36
C GLY A 95 7.86 -1.56 21.86
N ASN A 96 7.09 -0.75 21.14
CA ASN A 96 7.18 -0.56 19.69
C ASN A 96 7.03 0.92 19.37
N GLU A 97 8.05 1.53 18.76
CA GLU A 97 8.00 2.90 18.24
C GLU A 97 7.51 3.93 19.27
N LEU A 98 7.90 3.75 20.54
CA LEU A 98 7.42 4.58 21.66
C LEU A 98 7.77 6.05 21.48
N GLU A 99 8.82 6.34 20.71
CA GLU A 99 9.27 7.68 20.41
C GLU A 99 8.45 8.38 19.32
N SER A 100 7.52 7.71 18.66
CA SER A 100 6.67 8.31 17.61
C SER A 100 5.81 9.47 18.14
N GLN A 101 5.37 9.39 19.40
CA GLN A 101 4.50 10.39 20.06
C GLN A 101 5.26 11.30 21.03
N VAL A 102 6.55 11.06 21.25
CA VAL A 102 7.39 11.81 22.19
C VAL A 102 8.39 12.64 21.40
N ASN A 103 8.57 13.91 21.78
CA ASN A 103 9.61 14.74 21.18
C ASN A 103 11.01 14.32 21.69
N TRP A 104 11.52 13.21 21.17
CA TRP A 104 12.83 12.65 21.51
C TRP A 104 13.98 13.59 21.10
N ALA A 105 13.79 14.42 20.07
CA ALA A 105 14.79 15.37 19.60
C ALA A 105 15.01 16.52 20.59
N ALA A 106 13.98 16.90 21.36
CA ALA A 106 14.08 17.91 22.41
C ALA A 106 14.72 17.39 23.71
N GLY A 107 15.16 16.13 23.75
CA GLY A 107 15.80 15.52 24.92
C GLY A 107 14.77 15.01 25.92
N ASN A 108 14.27 13.79 25.71
CA ASN A 108 13.44 13.08 26.69
C ASN A 108 14.05 11.72 27.07
N ASP A 109 15.11 11.78 27.90
CA ASP A 109 15.79 10.59 28.42
C ASP A 109 14.88 9.70 29.29
N CYS A 110 13.76 10.23 29.81
CA CYS A 110 12.84 9.48 30.66
C CYS A 110 12.22 8.29 29.91
N LEU A 111 11.87 8.46 28.63
CA LEU A 111 11.42 7.36 27.78
C LEU A 111 12.43 6.21 27.76
N TRP A 112 13.68 6.50 27.42
CA TRP A 112 14.74 5.48 27.29
C TRP A 112 15.11 4.87 28.64
N ARG A 113 15.15 5.66 29.71
CA ARG A 113 15.35 5.15 31.07
C ARG A 113 14.23 4.20 31.48
N ARG A 114 12.99 4.46 31.06
CA ARG A 114 11.87 3.55 31.34
C ARG A 114 11.96 2.25 30.54
N VAL A 115 12.35 2.33 29.28
CA VAL A 115 12.62 1.14 28.44
C VAL A 115 13.70 0.28 29.10
N GLU A 116 14.83 0.87 29.50
CA GLU A 116 15.89 0.16 30.21
C GLU A 116 15.41 -0.45 31.52
N TRP A 117 14.69 0.33 32.34
CA TRP A 117 14.19 -0.11 33.63
C TRP A 117 13.33 -1.36 33.54
N LEU A 118 12.46 -1.45 32.53
CA LEU A 118 11.62 -2.61 32.27
C LEU A 118 12.42 -3.74 31.62
N ALA A 119 13.25 -3.45 30.62
CA ALA A 119 14.06 -4.45 29.92
C ALA A 119 15.01 -5.20 30.86
N ALA A 120 15.69 -4.49 31.77
CA ALA A 120 16.55 -5.09 32.79
C ALA A 120 15.79 -6.06 33.71
N ARG A 121 14.55 -5.72 34.07
CA ARG A 121 13.70 -6.55 34.95
C ARG A 121 13.12 -7.75 34.23
N VAL A 122 12.73 -7.60 32.96
CA VAL A 122 12.34 -8.73 32.10
C VAL A 122 13.51 -9.69 31.95
N LYS A 123 14.71 -9.19 31.66
CA LYS A 123 15.93 -9.99 31.53
C LYS A 123 16.33 -10.71 32.82
N ALA A 124 16.11 -10.10 33.98
CA ALA A 124 16.33 -10.75 35.27
C ALA A 124 15.32 -11.88 35.52
N ALA A 125 14.07 -11.72 35.07
CA ALA A 125 13.02 -12.72 35.21
C ALA A 125 13.13 -13.86 34.19
N ASP A 126 13.73 -13.61 33.03
CA ASP A 126 14.02 -14.58 31.99
C ASP A 126 15.42 -14.35 31.39
N PRO A 127 16.48 -14.92 32.00
CA PRO A 127 17.85 -14.77 31.51
C PRO A 127 18.14 -15.65 30.29
N ALA A 128 17.23 -16.54 29.89
CA ALA A 128 17.44 -17.48 28.78
C ALA A 128 17.18 -16.84 27.41
N HIS A 129 16.33 -15.81 27.37
CA HIS A 129 15.91 -15.16 26.12
C HIS A 129 16.44 -13.72 26.01
N PRO A 130 16.89 -13.29 24.82
CA PRO A 130 17.30 -11.91 24.58
C PRO A 130 16.16 -10.91 24.83
N VAL A 131 16.51 -9.68 25.19
CA VAL A 131 15.56 -8.57 25.34
C VAL A 131 15.97 -7.39 24.44
N GLY A 132 15.05 -6.88 23.64
CA GLY A 132 15.26 -5.73 22.76
C GLY A 132 14.15 -4.68 22.89
N THR A 133 14.25 -3.63 22.08
CA THR A 133 13.18 -2.62 21.85
C THR A 133 13.11 -2.30 20.35
N VAL A 134 12.05 -1.64 19.89
CA VAL A 134 11.84 -1.34 18.45
C VAL A 134 11.65 0.16 18.21
N LEU A 135 12.37 0.69 17.22
CA LEU A 135 12.24 2.09 16.77
C LEU A 135 11.49 2.25 15.46
N ALA A 136 10.83 3.40 15.31
CA ALA A 136 10.36 3.93 14.03
C ALA A 136 11.52 4.61 13.30
N ASN A 137 12.11 3.90 12.34
CA ASN A 137 13.31 4.32 11.62
C ASN A 137 14.50 4.64 12.57
N ILE A 138 15.62 5.10 12.03
CA ILE A 138 16.82 5.46 12.79
C ILE A 138 17.10 6.96 12.72
N HIS A 139 17.61 7.50 13.81
CA HIS A 139 18.12 8.87 13.89
C HIS A 139 19.25 8.90 14.93
N ALA A 140 20.28 9.72 14.71
CA ALA A 140 21.50 9.69 15.52
C ALA A 140 21.23 9.91 17.03
N GLU A 141 20.31 10.81 17.36
CA GLU A 141 19.92 11.17 18.72
C GLU A 141 19.12 10.05 19.39
N LYS A 142 18.18 9.41 18.67
CA LYS A 142 17.43 8.25 19.19
C LYS A 142 18.38 7.10 19.50
N VAL A 143 19.17 6.71 18.49
CA VAL A 143 20.08 5.55 18.57
C VAL A 143 21.17 5.82 19.60
N GLY A 144 21.74 7.02 19.63
CA GLY A 144 22.75 7.42 20.61
C GLY A 144 22.21 7.44 22.04
N SER A 145 20.96 7.84 22.25
CA SER A 145 20.32 7.78 23.57
C SER A 145 20.06 6.34 24.02
N ILE A 146 19.56 5.47 23.15
CA ILE A 146 19.38 4.04 23.48
C ILE A 146 20.72 3.37 23.78
N ALA A 147 21.75 3.61 22.96
CA ALA A 147 23.07 3.04 23.16
C ALA A 147 23.67 3.45 24.52
N ARG A 148 23.38 4.68 24.98
CA ARG A 148 23.86 5.22 26.26
C ARG A 148 23.01 4.79 27.46
N LEU A 149 21.69 4.79 27.32
CA LEU A 149 20.74 4.70 28.43
C LEU A 149 20.14 3.31 28.59
N CYS A 150 20.23 2.44 27.59
CA CYS A 150 19.64 1.11 27.60
C CYS A 150 20.69 -0.02 27.50
N PRO A 151 21.65 -0.12 28.45
CA PRO A 151 22.72 -1.11 28.38
C PRO A 151 22.23 -2.55 28.48
N SER A 152 21.06 -2.83 29.05
CA SER A 152 20.54 -4.20 29.22
C SER A 152 20.00 -4.82 27.93
N LEU A 153 19.68 -4.00 26.92
CA LEU A 153 19.19 -4.49 25.63
C LEU A 153 20.24 -5.33 24.90
N ASP A 154 19.84 -6.51 24.41
CA ASP A 154 20.67 -7.43 23.64
C ASP A 154 20.68 -7.08 22.14
N PHE A 155 19.58 -6.52 21.64
CA PHE A 155 19.43 -6.11 20.25
C PHE A 155 18.53 -4.87 20.11
N LEU A 156 18.66 -4.20 18.96
CA LEU A 156 17.75 -3.12 18.56
C LEU A 156 16.92 -3.56 17.37
N GLY A 157 15.60 -3.55 17.52
CA GLY A 157 14.68 -3.67 16.41
C GLY A 157 14.47 -2.32 15.72
N VAL A 158 14.31 -2.35 14.40
CA VAL A 158 14.00 -1.16 13.60
C VAL A 158 12.89 -1.51 12.63
N ASN A 159 11.79 -0.78 12.72
CA ASN A 159 10.76 -0.72 11.69
C ASN A 159 11.21 0.26 10.63
N VAL A 160 11.42 -0.21 9.40
CA VAL A 160 12.03 0.59 8.34
C VAL A 160 11.51 0.18 6.96
N TYR A 161 11.24 1.17 6.11
CA TYR A 161 10.46 0.99 4.90
C TYR A 161 11.18 1.54 3.69
N GLY A 162 11.00 0.90 2.52
CA GLY A 162 11.62 1.36 1.29
C GLY A 162 13.15 1.30 1.32
N ASN A 163 13.80 2.33 0.80
CA ASN A 163 15.27 2.39 0.67
C ASN A 163 15.98 2.65 2.01
N ASP A 164 15.27 3.14 3.02
CA ASP A 164 15.87 3.41 4.35
C ASP A 164 16.33 2.13 5.05
N ALA A 165 15.81 0.97 4.63
CA ALA A 165 16.21 -0.32 5.16
C ALA A 165 17.62 -0.74 4.73
N TYR A 166 18.20 -0.03 3.76
CA TYR A 166 19.49 -0.38 3.19
C TYR A 166 20.66 0.13 4.04
N ASN A 167 21.74 -0.63 4.09
CA ASN A 167 22.95 -0.33 4.88
C ASN A 167 22.68 -0.11 6.39
N MET A 168 21.62 -0.74 6.93
CA MET A 168 21.17 -0.53 8.31
C MET A 168 22.29 -0.73 9.35
N GLY A 169 23.06 -1.82 9.24
CA GLY A 169 24.15 -2.10 10.18
C GLY A 169 25.23 -1.02 10.21
N SER A 170 25.66 -0.50 9.06
CA SER A 170 26.65 0.59 9.03
C SER A 170 26.08 1.89 9.57
N ASN A 171 24.80 2.19 9.29
CA ASN A 171 24.15 3.40 9.78
C ASN A 171 24.03 3.36 11.30
N LEU A 172 23.57 2.24 11.87
CA LEU A 172 23.49 2.04 13.32
C LEU A 172 24.86 2.17 14.01
N ARG A 173 25.91 1.57 13.44
CA ARG A 173 27.29 1.71 13.97
C ARG A 173 27.77 3.16 13.96
N SER A 174 27.46 3.90 12.91
CA SER A 174 27.82 5.33 12.81
C SER A 174 27.12 6.19 13.88
N MET A 175 25.97 5.72 14.38
CA MET A 175 25.17 6.36 15.43
C MET A 175 25.45 5.80 16.84
N GLY A 176 26.43 4.91 16.98
CA GLY A 176 26.88 4.39 18.28
C GLY A 176 26.25 3.07 18.73
N TRP A 177 25.45 2.40 17.89
CA TRP A 177 24.92 1.07 18.20
C TRP A 177 25.80 -0.03 17.60
N PHE A 178 26.48 -0.78 18.47
CA PHE A 178 27.44 -1.83 18.08
C PHE A 178 26.97 -3.26 18.41
N LYS A 179 25.77 -3.41 18.97
CA LYS A 179 25.15 -4.70 19.30
C LYS A 179 24.35 -5.25 18.09
N PRO A 180 23.89 -6.50 18.14
CA PRO A 180 22.94 -7.03 17.16
C PRO A 180 21.74 -6.12 16.90
N HIS A 181 21.19 -6.19 15.69
CA HIS A 181 19.95 -5.50 15.31
C HIS A 181 19.04 -6.39 14.49
N ALA A 182 17.75 -6.06 14.46
CA ALA A 182 16.73 -6.73 13.69
C ALA A 182 15.94 -5.71 12.87
N ILE A 183 15.58 -6.06 11.65
CA ILE A 183 14.64 -5.26 10.84
C ILE A 183 13.23 -5.79 11.17
N THR A 184 12.59 -5.24 12.18
CA THR A 184 11.38 -5.80 12.81
C THR A 184 10.08 -5.56 12.05
N GLU A 185 10.10 -4.60 11.12
CA GLU A 185 9.14 -4.45 10.02
C GLU A 185 9.92 -3.96 8.79
N TYR A 186 9.63 -4.54 7.63
CA TYR A 186 10.04 -3.99 6.36
C TYR A 186 9.03 -4.27 5.25
N GLY A 187 9.05 -3.40 4.25
CA GLY A 187 8.25 -3.54 3.05
C GLY A 187 8.51 -2.38 2.09
N VAL A 188 7.47 -2.02 1.37
CA VAL A 188 7.48 -0.88 0.43
C VAL A 188 7.73 0.44 1.15
N PRO A 189 8.13 1.52 0.43
CA PRO A 189 8.17 2.86 1.00
C PRO A 189 6.83 3.22 1.66
N GLY A 190 6.91 3.81 2.85
CA GLY A 190 5.71 4.25 3.55
C GLY A 190 5.03 5.40 2.82
N TRP A 191 3.71 5.54 2.99
CA TRP A 191 2.91 6.57 2.31
C TRP A 191 3.38 8.00 2.59
N TRP A 192 4.08 8.23 3.72
CA TRP A 192 4.71 9.50 4.07
C TRP A 192 5.94 9.84 3.22
N SER A 193 6.56 8.84 2.58
CA SER A 193 7.82 8.96 1.82
C SER A 193 7.65 9.01 0.31
N VAL A 194 6.42 8.84 -0.19
CA VAL A 194 6.12 8.88 -1.62
C VAL A 194 5.60 10.26 -2.04
N PRO A 195 5.71 10.63 -3.33
CA PRO A 195 5.09 11.85 -3.83
C PRO A 195 3.56 11.81 -3.66
N THR A 196 2.97 13.00 -3.74
CA THR A 196 1.53 13.23 -3.59
C THR A 196 1.02 13.96 -4.83
N THR A 197 -0.20 13.66 -5.28
CA THR A 197 -0.85 14.41 -6.37
C THR A 197 -1.21 15.83 -5.95
N SER A 198 -1.58 16.67 -6.93
CA SER A 198 -2.09 18.01 -6.65
C SER A 198 -3.41 18.03 -5.87
N TRP A 199 -4.12 16.90 -5.79
CA TRP A 199 -5.36 16.72 -5.03
C TRP A 199 -5.18 15.87 -3.76
N GLY A 200 -3.92 15.67 -3.30
CA GLY A 200 -3.64 15.06 -1.99
C GLY A 200 -3.50 13.54 -1.96
N ALA A 201 -3.65 12.84 -3.10
CA ALA A 201 -3.53 11.38 -3.17
C ALA A 201 -2.07 10.92 -3.04
N ARG A 202 -1.80 9.95 -2.17
CA ARG A 202 -0.46 9.33 -2.03
C ARG A 202 -0.21 8.28 -3.10
N LEU A 203 1.00 8.23 -3.64
CA LEU A 203 1.27 7.45 -4.84
C LEU A 203 1.75 6.02 -4.59
N GLU A 204 0.78 5.13 -4.47
CA GLU A 204 0.96 3.69 -4.60
C GLU A 204 1.01 3.26 -6.09
N THR A 205 2.06 3.62 -6.82
CA THR A 205 2.15 3.42 -8.29
C THR A 205 2.75 2.07 -8.70
N MET A 206 3.00 1.18 -7.73
CA MET A 206 3.67 -0.09 -7.98
C MET A 206 2.68 -1.25 -8.02
N THR A 207 2.84 -2.12 -9.02
CA THR A 207 2.19 -3.44 -8.97
C THR A 207 2.74 -4.25 -7.80
N SER A 208 1.98 -5.21 -7.30
CA SER A 208 2.44 -6.10 -6.23
C SER A 208 3.77 -6.79 -6.59
N ARG A 209 3.96 -7.22 -7.84
CA ARG A 209 5.25 -7.72 -8.34
C ARG A 209 6.41 -6.72 -8.18
N GLN A 210 6.19 -5.44 -8.48
CA GLN A 210 7.21 -4.41 -8.31
C GLN A 210 7.53 -4.16 -6.83
N LYS A 211 6.49 -4.16 -5.97
CA LYS A 211 6.65 -4.03 -4.51
C LYS A 211 7.56 -5.11 -3.92
N ALA A 212 7.50 -6.34 -4.44
CA ALA A 212 8.29 -7.46 -3.95
C ALA A 212 9.82 -7.26 -4.00
N GLN A 213 10.31 -6.35 -4.85
CA GLN A 213 11.74 -6.05 -4.94
C GLN A 213 12.29 -5.44 -3.65
N PHE A 214 11.50 -4.63 -2.95
CA PHE A 214 11.89 -4.08 -1.64
C PHE A 214 12.14 -5.20 -0.65
N PHE A 215 11.27 -6.22 -0.67
CA PHE A 215 11.38 -7.30 0.28
C PHE A 215 12.65 -8.13 0.08
N THR A 216 12.92 -8.52 -1.17
CA THR A 216 14.10 -9.32 -1.51
C THR A 216 15.40 -8.56 -1.22
N ARG A 217 15.46 -7.28 -1.59
CA ARG A 217 16.65 -6.44 -1.36
C ARG A 217 16.94 -6.25 0.12
N THR A 218 15.93 -5.91 0.92
CA THR A 218 16.09 -5.71 2.37
C THR A 218 16.54 -7.00 3.06
N PHE A 219 15.92 -8.14 2.73
CA PHE A 219 16.33 -9.43 3.29
C PHE A 219 17.79 -9.76 2.96
N ASN A 220 18.20 -9.61 1.69
CA ASN A 220 19.57 -9.91 1.28
C ASN A 220 20.61 -9.01 1.96
N GLN A 221 20.28 -7.74 2.20
CA GLN A 221 21.18 -6.85 2.94
C GLN A 221 21.28 -7.20 4.41
N CYS A 222 20.16 -7.58 5.06
CA CYS A 222 20.23 -8.12 6.41
C CYS A 222 21.07 -9.41 6.45
N LEU A 223 20.87 -10.33 5.51
CA LEU A 223 21.64 -11.57 5.44
C LEU A 223 23.16 -11.33 5.27
N ALA A 224 23.54 -10.27 4.55
CA ALA A 224 24.94 -9.90 4.34
C ALA A 224 25.57 -9.14 5.51
N GLU A 225 24.79 -8.63 6.46
CA GLU A 225 25.26 -7.86 7.60
C GLU A 225 25.41 -8.75 8.85
N PRO A 226 26.64 -8.98 9.36
CA PRO A 226 26.89 -9.95 10.44
C PRO A 226 26.11 -9.72 11.73
N LEU A 227 25.78 -8.46 12.05
CA LEU A 227 25.01 -8.12 13.24
C LEU A 227 23.50 -8.06 13.00
N CYS A 228 23.02 -8.26 11.76
CA CYS A 228 21.59 -8.33 11.50
C CYS A 228 21.07 -9.74 11.81
N VAL A 229 20.30 -9.88 12.89
CA VAL A 229 19.80 -11.18 13.35
C VAL A 229 18.54 -11.62 12.62
N GLY A 230 17.91 -10.75 11.84
CA GLY A 230 16.78 -11.10 10.96
C GLY A 230 15.96 -9.93 10.49
N SER A 231 14.99 -10.24 9.63
CA SER A 231 14.04 -9.27 9.10
C SER A 231 12.61 -9.84 9.08
N TRP A 232 11.60 -9.01 9.38
CA TRP A 232 10.18 -9.40 9.46
C TRP A 232 9.34 -8.68 8.40
N ALA A 233 8.84 -9.43 7.41
CA ALA A 233 8.08 -8.87 6.30
C ALA A 233 6.73 -8.32 6.80
N PHE A 234 6.43 -7.07 6.45
CA PHE A 234 5.23 -6.35 6.89
C PHE A 234 4.41 -5.86 5.69
N LEU A 235 3.07 -5.92 5.73
CA LEU A 235 2.21 -6.46 6.81
C LEU A 235 1.82 -7.91 6.49
N TRP A 236 2.09 -8.85 7.40
CA TRP A 236 1.68 -10.25 7.23
C TRP A 236 0.18 -10.44 7.52
N GLY A 237 -0.63 -10.08 6.52
CA GLY A 237 -2.08 -10.04 6.58
C GLY A 237 -2.58 -8.90 5.71
N TRP A 238 -3.65 -8.25 6.15
CA TRP A 238 -4.22 -7.10 5.48
C TRP A 238 -4.73 -6.08 6.49
N LYS A 239 -4.53 -4.81 6.16
CA LYS A 239 -5.07 -3.64 6.87
C LYS A 239 -5.30 -2.57 5.82
N TRP A 240 -6.40 -1.83 5.95
CA TRP A 240 -6.53 -0.58 5.22
C TRP A 240 -5.55 0.45 5.80
N GLU A 241 -4.60 0.89 4.98
CA GLU A 241 -3.64 1.92 5.38
C GLU A 241 -3.34 2.81 4.17
N LYS A 242 -4.01 3.95 4.13
CA LYS A 242 -4.20 4.87 2.98
C LYS A 242 -4.89 4.26 1.77
N THR A 243 -4.63 3.00 1.45
CA THR A 243 -5.27 2.26 0.36
C THR A 243 -5.55 0.82 0.79
N GLY A 244 -6.40 0.14 0.02
CA GLY A 244 -6.70 -1.28 0.23
C GLY A 244 -5.56 -2.23 -0.11
N THR A 245 -4.42 -1.75 -0.63
CA THR A 245 -3.32 -2.61 -1.12
C THR A 245 -1.93 -2.20 -0.66
N TRP A 246 -1.78 -1.13 0.15
CA TRP A 246 -0.47 -0.50 0.40
C TRP A 246 0.58 -1.47 0.94
N PHE A 247 0.38 -1.93 2.17
CA PHE A 247 1.31 -2.80 2.91
C PHE A 247 0.84 -4.25 3.03
N GLY A 248 -0.46 -4.52 2.82
CA GLY A 248 -1.03 -5.85 2.99
C GLY A 248 -0.41 -6.86 2.03
N LEU A 249 -0.16 -8.06 2.55
CA LEU A 249 0.40 -9.20 1.81
C LEU A 249 -0.66 -10.27 1.47
N PHE A 250 -1.91 -10.04 1.86
CA PHE A 250 -3.06 -10.90 1.59
C PHE A 250 -4.23 -10.11 1.01
N ASP A 251 -5.04 -10.78 0.17
CA ASP A 251 -6.27 -10.24 -0.41
C ASP A 251 -7.46 -10.49 0.53
N GLN A 252 -7.62 -9.60 1.52
CA GLN A 252 -8.70 -9.66 2.51
C GLN A 252 -9.69 -8.49 2.40
N TRP A 253 -9.63 -7.70 1.32
CA TRP A 253 -10.55 -6.57 1.16
C TRP A 253 -11.90 -7.04 0.63
N ASP A 254 -12.93 -7.04 1.47
CA ASP A 254 -14.27 -7.57 1.14
C ASP A 254 -14.87 -6.95 -0.12
N ALA A 255 -14.66 -5.64 -0.34
CA ALA A 255 -15.16 -4.96 -1.53
C ALA A 255 -14.50 -5.42 -2.84
N ALA A 256 -13.32 -6.06 -2.77
CA ALA A 256 -12.68 -6.73 -3.88
C ALA A 256 -13.15 -8.19 -4.05
N GLY A 257 -14.10 -8.66 -3.24
CA GLY A 257 -14.52 -10.07 -3.20
C GLY A 257 -13.46 -10.97 -2.56
N ALA A 258 -12.96 -10.54 -1.39
CA ALA A 258 -11.88 -11.17 -0.62
C ALA A 258 -11.88 -12.69 -0.69
N LYS A 259 -10.69 -13.26 -0.94
CA LYS A 259 -10.46 -14.71 -0.92
C LYS A 259 -9.63 -15.16 0.27
N ASN A 260 -9.12 -14.21 1.07
CA ASN A 260 -8.11 -14.46 2.11
C ASN A 260 -6.86 -15.18 1.58
N GLY A 261 -6.57 -14.99 0.28
CA GLY A 261 -5.46 -15.63 -0.41
C GLY A 261 -4.18 -14.78 -0.36
N PRO A 262 -3.01 -15.41 -0.56
CA PRO A 262 -1.73 -14.72 -0.60
C PRO A 262 -1.62 -13.82 -1.84
N LEU A 263 -0.92 -12.70 -1.72
CA LEU A 263 -0.50 -11.94 -2.89
C LEU A 263 0.69 -12.60 -3.59
N ASP A 264 0.88 -12.34 -4.88
CA ASP A 264 2.04 -12.80 -5.66
C ASP A 264 3.39 -12.36 -5.05
N ILE A 265 3.40 -11.28 -4.26
CA ILE A 265 4.54 -10.83 -3.44
C ILE A 265 5.12 -11.98 -2.60
N LEU A 266 4.28 -12.87 -2.04
CA LEU A 266 4.74 -13.97 -1.19
C LEU A 266 5.65 -14.96 -1.93
N TYR A 267 5.44 -15.17 -3.23
CA TYR A 267 6.29 -16.04 -4.05
C TYR A 267 7.66 -15.43 -4.29
N GLU A 268 7.71 -14.12 -4.48
CA GLU A 268 8.96 -13.38 -4.66
C GLU A 268 9.74 -13.29 -3.32
N ILE A 269 9.04 -13.08 -2.19
CA ILE A 269 9.63 -13.19 -0.85
C ILE A 269 10.21 -14.60 -0.66
N GLN A 270 9.43 -15.64 -0.97
CA GLN A 270 9.86 -17.02 -0.86
C GLN A 270 11.11 -17.29 -1.70
N ALA A 271 11.14 -16.84 -2.96
CA ALA A 271 12.30 -17.00 -3.83
C ALA A 271 13.56 -16.30 -3.30
N GLY A 272 13.41 -15.12 -2.67
CA GLY A 272 14.50 -14.44 -1.99
C GLY A 272 15.00 -15.18 -0.74
N TRP A 273 14.09 -15.85 -0.02
CA TRP A 273 14.39 -16.61 1.20
C TRP A 273 14.93 -18.02 0.96
N LEU A 274 14.49 -18.64 -0.13
CA LEU A 274 14.71 -20.02 -0.53
C LEU A 274 14.96 -20.06 -2.05
N PRO A 275 16.24 -19.98 -2.48
CA PRO A 275 16.57 -20.05 -3.90
C PRO A 275 16.02 -21.33 -4.56
N GLY A 276 15.38 -21.17 -5.72
CA GLY A 276 14.77 -22.27 -6.48
C GLY A 276 13.26 -22.48 -6.24
N SER A 277 12.62 -21.65 -5.42
CA SER A 277 11.15 -21.64 -5.28
C SER A 277 10.42 -21.31 -6.59
N PRO A 278 9.18 -21.81 -6.76
CA PRO A 278 8.41 -21.59 -7.99
C PRO A 278 8.08 -20.10 -8.20
N PRO A 279 7.92 -19.66 -9.46
CA PRO A 279 7.42 -18.32 -9.74
C PRO A 279 5.94 -18.18 -9.32
N PRO A 280 5.43 -16.95 -9.17
CA PRO A 280 4.02 -16.74 -8.89
C PRO A 280 3.14 -17.30 -10.04
N PRO A 281 1.99 -17.95 -9.72
CA PRO A 281 1.06 -18.48 -10.73
C PRO A 281 0.44 -17.40 -11.64
N VAL A 282 0.40 -16.16 -11.16
CA VAL A 282 -0.08 -15.00 -11.91
C VAL A 282 0.68 -13.74 -11.49
N SER A 283 0.87 -12.80 -12.42
CA SER A 283 1.44 -11.48 -12.11
C SER A 283 0.93 -10.41 -13.06
N ILE A 284 0.69 -9.21 -12.53
CA ILE A 284 0.55 -7.98 -13.30
C ILE A 284 1.97 -7.43 -13.56
N LEU A 285 2.37 -7.44 -14.82
CA LEU A 285 3.67 -6.97 -15.29
C LEU A 285 3.68 -5.46 -15.51
N ASP A 286 2.56 -4.89 -15.94
CA ASP A 286 2.40 -3.47 -16.21
C ASP A 286 0.93 -3.06 -16.10
N PHE A 287 0.67 -1.80 -15.73
CA PHE A 287 -0.67 -1.22 -15.65
C PHE A 287 -0.67 0.17 -16.26
N THR A 288 -1.44 0.35 -17.33
CA THR A 288 -1.46 1.56 -18.17
C THR A 288 -2.88 2.14 -18.28
N VAL A 289 -2.98 3.46 -18.20
CA VAL A 289 -4.23 4.22 -18.35
C VAL A 289 -4.23 4.99 -19.68
N PHE A 290 -5.38 5.03 -20.33
CA PHE A 290 -5.61 5.75 -21.58
C PHE A 290 -6.84 6.66 -21.44
N ASN A 291 -6.62 7.98 -21.44
CA ASN A 291 -7.66 8.99 -21.41
C ASN A 291 -7.54 9.89 -22.66
N GLY A 292 -8.08 9.44 -23.81
CA GLY A 292 -7.96 10.14 -25.10
C GLY A 292 -6.55 10.10 -25.74
N ARG A 293 -5.50 9.84 -24.96
CA ARG A 293 -4.11 9.54 -25.39
C ARG A 293 -3.46 8.56 -24.39
N LEU A 294 -2.31 7.99 -24.75
CA LEU A 294 -1.50 7.20 -23.82
C LEU A 294 -1.01 8.12 -22.70
N GLU A 295 -1.49 7.89 -21.48
CA GLU A 295 -1.01 8.57 -20.27
C GLU A 295 0.00 7.62 -19.59
N SER A 296 1.15 7.39 -20.25
CA SER A 296 2.22 6.58 -19.67
C SER A 296 3.00 7.40 -18.65
N ASN A 297 3.11 6.90 -17.42
CA ASN A 297 3.86 7.47 -16.29
C ASN A 297 3.23 8.65 -15.55
N VAL A 298 1.90 8.79 -15.56
CA VAL A 298 1.27 9.82 -14.72
C VAL A 298 1.14 9.27 -13.31
N LEU A 299 1.62 10.07 -12.37
CA LEU A 299 1.54 9.95 -10.92
C LEU A 299 0.07 9.93 -10.42
N GLY A 300 -0.83 9.17 -11.05
CA GLY A 300 -2.29 9.38 -11.01
C GLY A 300 -2.79 10.17 -12.22
N PHE A 301 -4.07 10.05 -12.58
CA PHE A 301 -4.63 10.68 -13.80
C PHE A 301 -5.82 11.60 -13.52
N SER A 302 -6.21 12.41 -14.49
CA SER A 302 -7.47 13.16 -14.43
C SER A 302 -8.39 12.71 -15.56
N ALA A 303 -9.69 12.71 -15.31
CA ALA A 303 -10.72 12.39 -16.30
C ALA A 303 -11.91 13.35 -16.12
N ASP A 304 -12.50 13.77 -17.23
CA ASP A 304 -13.69 14.62 -17.17
C ASP A 304 -14.91 13.80 -16.74
N ARG A 305 -15.82 14.43 -16.00
CA ARG A 305 -17.12 13.82 -15.69
C ARG A 305 -17.87 13.47 -16.98
N GLY A 306 -18.27 12.21 -17.11
CA GLY A 306 -18.92 11.69 -18.31
C GLY A 306 -17.97 11.07 -19.34
N ALA A 307 -16.66 11.09 -19.10
CA ALA A 307 -15.69 10.38 -19.93
C ALA A 307 -15.69 8.87 -19.66
N LEU A 308 -15.30 8.11 -20.68
CA LEU A 308 -14.88 6.72 -20.56
C LEU A 308 -13.36 6.64 -20.60
N VAL A 309 -12.74 5.97 -19.64
CA VAL A 309 -11.29 5.81 -19.54
C VAL A 309 -10.91 4.35 -19.75
N ARG A 310 -9.98 4.07 -20.65
CA ARG A 310 -9.50 2.70 -20.90
C ARG A 310 -8.35 2.38 -19.96
N LEU A 311 -8.44 1.22 -19.31
CA LEU A 311 -7.46 0.66 -18.38
C LEU A 311 -6.93 -0.65 -18.97
N ASP A 312 -5.62 -0.73 -19.21
CA ASP A 312 -4.97 -1.94 -19.73
C ASP A 312 -3.95 -2.45 -18.71
N ALA A 313 -3.89 -3.75 -18.47
CA ALA A 313 -2.87 -4.39 -17.67
C ALA A 313 -2.24 -5.55 -18.42
N LYS A 314 -0.91 -5.57 -18.49
CA LYS A 314 -0.17 -6.72 -19.01
C LYS A 314 -0.02 -7.75 -17.91
N VAL A 315 -0.42 -8.98 -18.16
CA VAL A 315 -0.42 -10.08 -17.18
C VAL A 315 0.39 -11.27 -17.68
N SER A 316 0.92 -12.07 -16.77
CA SER A 316 1.53 -13.37 -17.04
C SER A 316 0.96 -14.45 -16.14
N GLY A 317 1.03 -15.70 -16.59
CA GLY A 317 0.52 -16.85 -15.84
C GLY A 317 -0.95 -17.14 -16.14
N ASP A 318 -1.56 -17.98 -15.32
CA ASP A 318 -2.92 -18.48 -15.53
C ASP A 318 -3.93 -17.61 -14.78
N VAL A 319 -4.57 -16.71 -15.54
CA VAL A 319 -5.64 -15.85 -15.03
C VAL A 319 -6.94 -16.64 -14.90
N ASP A 320 -7.55 -16.58 -13.73
CA ASP A 320 -8.85 -17.19 -13.41
C ASP A 320 -9.94 -16.14 -13.20
N GLU A 321 -9.64 -15.09 -12.43
CA GLU A 321 -10.59 -14.02 -12.10
C GLU A 321 -9.91 -12.66 -12.22
N ILE A 322 -10.66 -11.68 -12.75
CA ILE A 322 -10.25 -10.27 -12.85
C ILE A 322 -11.29 -9.45 -12.11
N VAL A 323 -10.85 -8.69 -11.11
CA VAL A 323 -11.71 -7.79 -10.34
C VAL A 323 -11.20 -6.37 -10.45
N TRP A 324 -12.09 -5.49 -10.87
CA TRP A 324 -11.88 -4.05 -10.84
C TRP A 324 -12.68 -3.45 -9.70
N VAL A 325 -12.03 -2.62 -8.88
CA VAL A 325 -12.67 -1.90 -7.77
C VAL A 325 -12.36 -0.43 -7.90
N VAL A 326 -13.36 0.43 -7.71
CA VAL A 326 -13.15 1.86 -7.56
C VAL A 326 -13.55 2.25 -6.15
N ALA A 327 -12.72 2.99 -5.43
CA ALA A 327 -13.08 3.54 -4.12
C ALA A 327 -12.76 5.03 -4.07
N PRO A 328 -13.48 5.83 -3.26
CA PRO A 328 -13.08 7.20 -2.95
C PRO A 328 -11.61 7.27 -2.53
N GLU A 329 -10.90 8.32 -2.96
CA GLU A 329 -9.56 8.56 -2.46
C GLU A 329 -9.66 9.17 -1.06
N SER A 330 -9.02 8.54 -0.08
CA SER A 330 -8.97 9.03 1.30
C SER A 330 -7.77 9.96 1.47
N ASP A 331 -8.00 11.19 1.94
CA ASP A 331 -6.93 12.10 2.39
C ASP A 331 -6.70 12.02 3.92
N SER A 332 -7.40 11.10 4.59
CA SER A 332 -7.40 11.04 6.06
C SER A 332 -5.99 10.80 6.60
N TYR A 333 -5.45 11.79 7.32
CA TYR A 333 -4.24 11.59 8.13
C TYR A 333 -4.66 10.86 9.41
N VAL A 334 -4.63 9.54 9.33
CA VAL A 334 -4.69 8.66 10.48
C VAL A 334 -3.29 8.12 10.73
N ASP A 335 -2.86 8.15 11.99
CA ASP A 335 -1.60 7.59 12.46
C ASP A 335 -1.53 6.09 12.08
N GLY A 336 -0.36 5.59 11.68
CA GLY A 336 -0.15 4.20 11.25
C GLY A 336 -0.52 3.17 12.31
N ASN A 337 -0.59 3.56 13.59
CA ASN A 337 -1.04 2.73 14.71
C ASN A 337 -2.57 2.68 14.90
N VAL A 338 -3.35 3.46 14.14
CA VAL A 338 -4.82 3.50 14.22
C VAL A 338 -5.43 2.74 13.04
N LEU A 339 -6.57 2.08 13.28
CA LEU A 339 -7.35 1.44 12.22
C LEU A 339 -8.04 2.52 11.40
N GLU A 340 -7.71 2.58 10.11
CA GLU A 340 -8.47 3.33 9.13
C GLU A 340 -9.66 2.48 8.67
N ASN A 341 -10.84 3.10 8.53
CA ASN A 341 -11.97 2.42 7.92
C ASN A 341 -11.71 2.24 6.43
N ALA A 342 -11.98 1.05 5.91
CA ALA A 342 -11.92 0.82 4.47
C ALA A 342 -12.97 1.67 3.75
N GLU A 343 -12.56 2.31 2.66
CA GLU A 343 -13.47 3.12 1.85
C GLU A 343 -14.51 2.23 1.16
N THR A 344 -15.74 2.73 1.05
CA THR A 344 -16.82 1.99 0.40
C THR A 344 -16.61 2.01 -1.12
N ALA A 345 -16.46 0.83 -1.72
CA ALA A 345 -16.27 0.73 -3.16
C ALA A 345 -17.51 1.13 -3.95
N VAL A 346 -17.29 1.79 -5.09
CA VAL A 346 -18.29 2.06 -6.12
C VAL A 346 -18.36 0.87 -7.08
N VAL A 347 -19.39 0.06 -6.91
CA VAL A 347 -19.61 -1.14 -7.72
C VAL A 347 -20.00 -0.78 -9.15
N GLY A 348 -19.46 -1.49 -10.13
CA GLY A 348 -19.85 -1.36 -11.54
C GLY A 348 -19.31 -0.12 -12.25
N ALA A 349 -18.44 0.67 -11.61
CA ALA A 349 -17.76 1.81 -12.22
C ALA A 349 -16.80 1.39 -13.35
N VAL A 350 -16.27 0.16 -13.30
CA VAL A 350 -15.41 -0.40 -14.35
C VAL A 350 -16.09 -1.61 -14.97
N GLN A 351 -16.26 -1.59 -16.28
CA GLN A 351 -16.70 -2.75 -17.06
C GLN A 351 -15.47 -3.51 -17.57
N ALA A 352 -15.35 -4.78 -17.21
CA ALA A 352 -14.32 -5.64 -17.77
C ALA A 352 -14.64 -5.96 -19.24
N CYS A 353 -13.65 -5.86 -20.11
CA CYS A 353 -13.80 -6.31 -21.49
C CYS A 353 -13.46 -7.80 -21.58
N SER A 354 -14.23 -8.56 -22.37
CA SER A 354 -13.95 -9.97 -22.62
C SER A 354 -12.54 -10.14 -23.16
N SER A 355 -11.65 -10.77 -22.40
CA SER A 355 -10.27 -10.99 -22.82
C SER A 355 -10.28 -11.96 -24.01
N THR A 356 -9.86 -11.47 -25.18
CA THR A 356 -9.49 -12.33 -26.31
C THR A 356 -8.12 -12.95 -26.00
N GLY A 357 -8.11 -14.06 -25.25
CA GLY A 357 -7.06 -15.10 -25.27
C GLY A 357 -5.58 -14.68 -25.12
N GLY A 358 -5.26 -13.57 -24.46
CA GLY A 358 -3.89 -13.05 -24.38
C GLY A 358 -3.51 -12.48 -23.02
N SER A 359 -2.21 -12.19 -22.86
CA SER A 359 -1.54 -11.57 -21.69
C SER A 359 -1.99 -10.13 -21.38
N LEU A 360 -3.19 -9.73 -21.79
CA LEU A 360 -3.72 -8.38 -21.68
C LEU A 360 -5.12 -8.43 -21.03
N VAL A 361 -5.24 -7.73 -19.90
CA VAL A 361 -6.49 -7.49 -19.19
C VAL A 361 -6.94 -6.06 -19.49
N ARG A 362 -8.21 -5.88 -19.84
CA ARG A 362 -8.77 -4.56 -20.19
C ARG A 362 -10.04 -4.27 -19.40
N GLY A 363 -10.15 -3.03 -18.93
CA GLY A 363 -11.35 -2.47 -18.32
C GLY A 363 -11.67 -1.08 -18.90
N VAL A 364 -12.94 -0.70 -18.86
CA VAL A 364 -13.41 0.65 -19.20
C VAL A 364 -14.05 1.26 -17.96
N LEU A 365 -13.44 2.31 -17.43
CA LEU A 365 -13.96 3.11 -16.33
C LEU A 365 -14.98 4.12 -16.85
N ASP A 366 -16.21 4.01 -16.36
CA ASP A 366 -17.31 4.93 -16.63
C ASP A 366 -17.43 5.96 -15.51
N THR A 367 -16.97 7.17 -15.78
CA THR A 367 -16.97 8.26 -14.79
C THR A 367 -18.38 8.80 -14.48
N THR A 368 -19.41 8.46 -15.26
CA THR A 368 -20.80 8.86 -14.96
C THR A 368 -21.31 8.24 -13.67
N LYS A 369 -20.74 7.09 -13.27
CA LYS A 369 -21.10 6.34 -12.05
C LYS A 369 -20.45 6.91 -10.79
N LEU A 370 -19.66 7.97 -10.90
CA LEU A 370 -18.85 8.53 -9.82
C LEU A 370 -19.37 9.91 -9.40
N ALA A 371 -19.81 10.06 -8.15
CA ALA A 371 -20.37 11.32 -7.66
C ALA A 371 -19.31 12.32 -7.13
N GLY A 372 -18.26 11.81 -6.48
CA GLY A 372 -17.19 12.57 -5.84
C GLY A 372 -16.17 13.17 -6.82
N ALA A 373 -15.14 13.77 -6.24
CA ALA A 373 -14.07 14.46 -6.98
C ALA A 373 -12.82 13.61 -7.16
N SER A 374 -12.47 12.74 -6.21
CA SER A 374 -11.24 11.94 -6.26
C SER A 374 -11.51 10.49 -5.88
N TYR A 375 -10.84 9.59 -6.60
CA TYR A 375 -11.05 8.15 -6.51
C TYR A 375 -9.74 7.42 -6.76
N ARG A 376 -9.73 6.12 -6.45
CA ARG A 376 -8.70 5.17 -6.85
C ARG A 376 -9.33 4.01 -7.57
N VAL A 377 -8.73 3.61 -8.68
CA VAL A 377 -9.03 2.32 -9.31
C VAL A 377 -8.00 1.29 -8.85
N TYR A 378 -8.49 0.11 -8.51
CA TYR A 378 -7.72 -1.07 -8.15
C TYR A 378 -8.02 -2.19 -9.13
N LEU A 379 -6.99 -2.95 -9.46
CA LEU A 379 -7.05 -4.17 -10.24
C LEU A 379 -6.55 -5.33 -9.39
N PHE A 380 -7.33 -6.40 -9.32
CA PHE A 380 -6.96 -7.68 -8.74
C PHE A 380 -7.04 -8.74 -9.84
N VAL A 381 -5.93 -9.40 -10.13
CA VAL A 381 -5.86 -10.53 -11.07
C VAL A 381 -5.51 -11.78 -10.30
N ARG A 382 -6.41 -12.76 -10.31
CA ARG A 382 -6.32 -13.97 -9.48
C ARG A 382 -6.07 -15.20 -10.32
N SER A 383 -5.30 -16.12 -9.76
CA SER A 383 -5.10 -17.46 -10.31
C SER A 383 -6.07 -18.47 -9.70
N LYS A 384 -6.21 -19.65 -10.33
CA LYS A 384 -6.97 -20.79 -9.78
C LYS A 384 -6.50 -21.25 -8.41
N ALA A 385 -5.23 -20.99 -8.08
CA ALA A 385 -4.64 -21.33 -6.79
C ALA A 385 -4.98 -20.31 -5.68
N GLY A 386 -5.78 -19.28 -5.98
CA GLY A 386 -6.13 -18.23 -5.01
C GLY A 386 -5.04 -17.18 -4.77
N VAL A 387 -3.96 -17.18 -5.58
CA VAL A 387 -2.92 -16.14 -5.55
C VAL A 387 -3.40 -14.92 -6.31
N THR A 388 -3.23 -13.74 -5.73
CA THR A 388 -3.69 -12.47 -6.31
C THR A 388 -2.51 -11.54 -6.64
N SER A 389 -2.52 -10.93 -7.81
CA SER A 389 -1.64 -9.81 -8.18
C SER A 389 -2.44 -8.51 -8.20
N THR A 390 -1.87 -7.41 -7.70
CA THR A 390 -2.59 -6.14 -7.55
C THR A 390 -1.89 -4.96 -8.22
N ALA A 391 -2.68 -3.99 -8.66
CA ALA A 391 -2.23 -2.68 -9.12
C ALA A 391 -3.28 -1.62 -8.75
N SER A 392 -2.87 -0.36 -8.55
CA SER A 392 -3.80 0.73 -8.29
C SER A 392 -3.34 2.03 -8.95
N ALA A 393 -4.27 2.94 -9.21
CA ALA A 393 -3.98 4.30 -9.66
C ALA A 393 -5.02 5.30 -9.12
N PRO A 394 -4.59 6.41 -8.48
CA PRO A 394 -5.50 7.47 -8.10
C PRO A 394 -5.91 8.30 -9.32
N PHE A 395 -7.09 8.88 -9.25
CA PHE A 395 -7.57 9.80 -10.26
C PHE A 395 -8.49 10.88 -9.72
N LEU A 396 -8.48 12.01 -10.42
CA LEU A 396 -9.36 13.15 -10.19
C LEU A 396 -10.43 13.20 -11.27
N ILE A 397 -11.68 13.31 -10.87
CA ILE A 397 -12.80 13.67 -11.73
C ILE A 397 -12.84 15.19 -11.84
N GLY A 398 -12.46 15.69 -13.01
CA GLY A 398 -12.64 17.09 -13.36
C GLY A 398 -14.13 17.46 -13.33
N GLN A 399 -14.44 18.65 -12.81
CA GLN A 399 -15.68 19.32 -13.17
C GLN A 399 -15.65 19.47 -14.68
N GLN A 400 -16.64 18.93 -15.39
CA GLN A 400 -16.72 19.05 -16.83
C GLN A 400 -16.73 20.55 -17.16
N GLN A 401 -15.60 21.12 -17.63
CA GLN A 401 -15.60 22.43 -18.30
C GLN A 401 -16.12 22.20 -19.71
N CYS A 402 -17.36 21.74 -19.77
CA CYS A 402 -18.07 21.61 -21.01
C CYS A 402 -18.71 22.95 -21.35
N HIS A 403 -18.94 23.15 -22.64
CA HIS A 403 -19.73 24.26 -23.14
C HIS A 403 -20.33 23.83 -24.47
N THR A 404 -21.64 23.54 -24.53
CA THR A 404 -22.29 23.26 -25.81
C THR A 404 -22.39 24.56 -26.61
N ALA A 405 -21.80 24.56 -27.81
CA ALA A 405 -21.74 25.74 -28.64
C ALA A 405 -23.15 26.24 -28.99
N VAL A 406 -23.37 27.55 -28.89
CA VAL A 406 -24.65 28.22 -29.16
C VAL A 406 -24.55 29.23 -30.30
N PRO A 407 -25.68 29.62 -30.94
CA PRO A 407 -25.67 30.65 -31.99
C PRO A 407 -24.92 31.92 -31.55
N GLY A 408 -23.95 32.34 -32.38
CA GLY A 408 -23.09 33.50 -32.11
C GLY A 408 -21.66 33.15 -31.72
N GLU A 409 -21.37 31.89 -31.43
CA GLU A 409 -20.03 31.44 -31.08
C GLU A 409 -19.27 30.88 -32.28
N ALA A 410 -17.95 31.06 -32.29
CA ALA A 410 -17.09 30.64 -33.40
C ALA A 410 -17.20 29.14 -33.69
N CYS A 411 -17.26 28.30 -32.65
CA CYS A 411 -17.47 26.86 -32.80
C CYS A 411 -18.84 26.54 -33.42
N TYR A 412 -19.91 27.22 -33.00
CA TYR A 412 -21.25 27.02 -33.56
C TYR A 412 -21.30 27.40 -35.05
N THR A 413 -20.73 28.55 -35.41
CA THR A 413 -20.64 28.99 -36.80
C THR A 413 -19.89 27.98 -37.66
N GLU A 414 -18.79 27.44 -37.14
CA GLU A 414 -17.98 26.46 -37.86
C GLU A 414 -18.71 25.13 -38.07
N ILE A 415 -19.43 24.63 -37.06
CA ILE A 415 -20.25 23.41 -37.17
C ILE A 415 -21.28 23.55 -38.30
N PHE A 416 -21.99 24.68 -38.36
CA PHE A 416 -23.00 24.90 -39.40
C PHE A 416 -22.38 25.16 -40.78
N ARG A 417 -21.19 25.77 -40.85
CA ARG A 417 -20.42 25.88 -42.11
C ARG A 417 -20.10 24.50 -42.67
N ILE A 418 -19.59 23.59 -41.83
CA ILE A 418 -19.23 22.23 -42.24
C ILE A 418 -20.49 21.44 -42.66
N LYS A 419 -21.59 21.55 -41.92
CA LYS A 419 -22.87 20.93 -42.29
C LYS A 419 -23.38 21.40 -43.65
N ALA A 420 -23.36 22.70 -43.92
CA ALA A 420 -23.78 23.26 -45.20
C ALA A 420 -22.88 22.79 -46.36
N GLU A 421 -21.57 22.69 -46.13
CA GLU A 421 -20.63 22.15 -47.12
C GLU A 421 -20.87 20.66 -47.40
N GLN A 422 -21.19 19.87 -46.39
CA GLN A 422 -21.57 18.46 -46.55
C GLN A 422 -22.87 18.31 -47.35
N GLU A 423 -23.90 19.10 -47.06
CA GLU A 423 -25.17 19.10 -47.80
C GLU A 423 -24.96 19.46 -49.28
N ALA A 424 -24.11 20.45 -49.57
CA ALA A 424 -23.83 20.88 -50.93
C ALA A 424 -22.99 19.88 -51.75
N ARG A 425 -22.12 19.09 -51.09
CA ARG A 425 -21.16 18.20 -51.77
C ARG A 425 -21.53 16.71 -51.72
N GLY A 426 -22.46 16.32 -50.86
CA GLY A 426 -22.90 14.92 -50.69
C GLY A 426 -21.84 13.97 -50.11
N VAL A 427 -20.66 14.48 -49.73
CA VAL A 427 -19.53 13.70 -49.18
C VAL A 427 -18.87 14.50 -48.05
N CYS A 428 -18.60 13.86 -46.92
CA CYS A 428 -17.88 14.46 -45.80
C CYS A 428 -16.36 14.48 -46.08
N LEU A 429 -15.75 15.67 -46.03
CA LEU A 429 -14.30 15.86 -46.25
C LEU A 429 -13.52 16.12 -44.94
N TRP A 430 -14.15 16.04 -43.77
CA TRP A 430 -13.63 16.56 -42.49
C TRP A 430 -13.97 15.64 -41.30
N PRO A 431 -13.20 15.69 -40.21
CA PRO A 431 -12.38 14.57 -39.74
C PRO A 431 -13.15 13.32 -39.27
N ALA A 432 -12.66 12.17 -39.76
CA ALA A 432 -12.68 10.77 -39.28
C ALA A 432 -13.97 10.09 -38.77
N ASP A 433 -14.92 10.80 -38.18
CA ASP A 433 -16.14 10.20 -37.65
C ASP A 433 -17.25 10.28 -38.72
N ALA A 434 -18.03 9.22 -38.91
CA ALA A 434 -19.10 9.12 -39.91
C ALA A 434 -20.31 10.03 -39.59
N LEU A 435 -20.08 11.34 -39.46
CA LEU A 435 -21.10 12.34 -39.17
C LEU A 435 -21.98 12.57 -40.40
N LEU A 436 -23.29 12.58 -40.19
CA LEU A 436 -24.30 12.85 -41.21
C LEU A 436 -24.77 14.31 -41.08
N THR A 437 -25.41 14.83 -42.13
CA THR A 437 -26.04 16.16 -42.08
C THR A 437 -27.10 16.25 -40.97
N THR A 438 -27.69 15.11 -40.59
CA THR A 438 -28.64 14.94 -39.49
C THR A 438 -28.00 14.85 -38.10
N SER A 439 -26.67 14.74 -37.99
CA SER A 439 -25.99 14.68 -36.69
C SER A 439 -26.21 15.96 -35.89
N THR A 440 -26.24 15.86 -34.57
CA THR A 440 -26.49 16.97 -33.65
C THR A 440 -25.33 17.98 -33.63
N VAL A 441 -25.56 19.18 -33.09
CA VAL A 441 -24.51 20.18 -32.89
C VAL A 441 -23.42 19.63 -31.97
N GLN A 442 -23.81 18.90 -30.94
CA GLN A 442 -22.92 18.27 -29.96
C GLN A 442 -22.04 17.19 -30.59
N GLU A 443 -22.56 16.38 -31.52
CA GLU A 443 -21.77 15.36 -32.23
C GLU A 443 -20.69 15.99 -33.12
N PHE A 444 -21.05 17.03 -33.87
CA PHE A 444 -20.08 17.80 -34.64
C PHE A 444 -19.06 18.49 -33.74
N GLN A 445 -19.53 19.15 -32.68
CA GLN A 445 -18.66 19.82 -31.73
C GLN A 445 -17.66 18.85 -31.08
N ALA A 446 -18.13 17.65 -30.69
CA ALA A 446 -17.27 16.62 -30.10
C ALA A 446 -16.20 16.14 -31.09
N SER A 447 -16.56 15.96 -32.36
CA SER A 447 -15.59 15.57 -33.40
C SER A 447 -14.55 16.67 -33.67
N LEU A 448 -14.98 17.93 -33.75
CA LEU A 448 -14.08 19.08 -33.91
C LEU A 448 -13.17 19.30 -32.69
N HIS A 449 -13.71 19.13 -31.49
CA HIS A 449 -12.94 19.17 -30.24
C HIS A 449 -11.85 18.09 -30.23
N ARG A 450 -12.20 16.84 -30.57
CA ARG A 450 -11.25 15.71 -30.67
C ARG A 450 -10.18 15.93 -31.72
N ALA A 451 -10.54 16.50 -32.87
CA ALA A 451 -9.61 16.76 -33.96
C ALA A 451 -8.68 17.96 -33.71
N ASN A 452 -8.81 18.64 -32.58
CA ASN A 452 -8.10 19.88 -32.24
C ASN A 452 -8.18 20.91 -33.39
N TRP A 453 -9.40 21.16 -33.86
CA TRP A 453 -9.67 21.90 -35.09
C TRP A 453 -9.07 23.33 -35.09
N PRO A 454 -8.22 23.67 -36.08
CA PRO A 454 -7.39 24.89 -35.98
C PRO A 454 -7.99 26.16 -36.61
N TYR A 455 -9.06 26.09 -37.40
CA TYR A 455 -9.45 27.19 -38.30
C TYR A 455 -10.32 28.29 -37.67
N SER A 456 -10.95 28.03 -36.51
CA SER A 456 -11.95 28.95 -35.92
C SER A 456 -11.78 29.15 -34.40
N GLY A 457 -10.63 28.74 -33.85
CA GLY A 457 -10.43 28.54 -32.42
C GLY A 457 -10.85 27.14 -31.95
N PRO A 458 -10.35 26.64 -30.80
CA PRO A 458 -10.66 25.30 -30.33
C PRO A 458 -12.13 25.22 -29.92
N CYS A 459 -12.89 24.33 -30.56
CA CYS A 459 -14.22 23.96 -30.07
C CYS A 459 -14.08 23.36 -28.65
N PRO A 460 -14.76 23.88 -27.62
CA PRO A 460 -14.76 23.25 -26.30
C PRO A 460 -15.50 21.91 -26.34
N ALA A 461 -15.32 21.07 -25.33
CA ALA A 461 -16.09 19.85 -25.19
C ALA A 461 -17.59 20.18 -24.99
N PRO A 462 -18.54 19.55 -25.69
CA PRO A 462 -19.98 19.79 -25.48
C PRO A 462 -20.45 19.29 -24.09
N CYS A 463 -21.51 19.88 -23.54
CA CYS A 463 -22.04 19.55 -22.20
C CYS A 463 -22.99 18.36 -22.11
N SER A 464 -23.41 17.79 -23.24
CA SER A 464 -24.23 16.58 -23.27
C SER A 464 -23.33 15.35 -23.42
N PRO A 465 -23.79 14.15 -23.00
CA PRO A 465 -22.93 12.97 -22.94
C PRO A 465 -22.25 12.76 -24.28
N HIS A 466 -20.93 12.63 -24.23
CA HIS A 466 -20.14 12.18 -25.36
C HIS A 466 -20.86 10.99 -26.01
N VAL A 467 -21.08 11.06 -27.33
CA VAL A 467 -21.10 9.82 -28.11
C VAL A 467 -19.73 9.19 -27.82
N PRO A 468 -19.69 8.05 -27.11
CA PRO A 468 -18.44 7.49 -26.67
C PRO A 468 -17.50 7.31 -27.86
N LEU A 469 -16.18 7.32 -27.63
CA LEU A 469 -15.35 6.41 -28.41
C LEU A 469 -16.11 5.10 -28.41
N GLY A 470 -16.58 4.66 -29.58
CA GLY A 470 -17.22 3.35 -29.69
C GLY A 470 -16.34 2.42 -28.88
N LEU A 471 -16.96 1.74 -27.91
CA LEU A 471 -16.27 0.74 -27.11
C LEU A 471 -15.34 -0.02 -28.06
N PRO A 472 -14.06 -0.24 -27.71
CA PRO A 472 -13.23 -1.15 -28.47
C PRO A 472 -14.08 -2.38 -28.81
N ALA A 473 -14.07 -2.85 -30.06
CA ALA A 473 -15.04 -3.88 -30.51
C ALA A 473 -15.03 -5.16 -29.65
N ASP A 474 -13.97 -5.34 -28.84
CA ASP A 474 -13.72 -6.36 -27.81
C ASP A 474 -14.40 -6.10 -26.45
N CYS A 475 -14.93 -4.91 -26.20
CA CYS A 475 -15.76 -4.54 -25.06
C CYS A 475 -17.21 -4.51 -25.56
N GLY A 476 -17.99 -5.57 -25.29
CA GLY A 476 -19.41 -5.60 -25.65
C GLY A 476 -20.17 -4.37 -25.13
N ALA A 477 -21.28 -4.02 -25.79
CA ALA A 477 -22.09 -2.84 -25.47
C ALA A 477 -22.33 -2.70 -23.95
N VAL A 478 -22.14 -1.48 -23.42
CA VAL A 478 -22.44 -1.16 -22.01
C VAL A 478 -23.91 -1.47 -21.75
N VAL A 479 -24.20 -2.32 -20.76
CA VAL A 479 -25.57 -2.59 -20.26
C VAL A 479 -25.83 -1.72 -19.04
#